data_AF-A0A7G9YS35-F1
#
_entry.id   AF-A0A7G9YS35-F1
#
_cell.length_a   1.000
_cell.length_b   1.000
_cell.length_c   1.000
_cell.angle_alpha   90.00
_cell.angle_beta   90.00
_cell.angle_gamma   90.00
#
_symmetry.space_group_name_H-M   'P 1'
#
loop_
_entity.id
_entity.type
_entity.pdbx_description
1 polymer ?
#
loop_
_entity_poly.entity_id
_entity_poly.type
_entity_poly.pdbx_seq_one_letter_code
_entity_poly.pdbx_strand_id
1 'polypeptide(L)'
;MRSLKLTDRITNWIREKVKEADAEGVVVGMSGGLDSSVVAVLCKEAFPDTSLGLIMPCFSLKEDVEHARMVAKKFEMETKEIDLSNIFKSFLNTLEERGYDVEGKKIEMDIPVANLKPRLRMICLYYFANKFNYLVVGTGNKSELSVGYFTKYGDGAVDLLPLGDLLKTEERELAQELDIPKAIIDKVPSAGLWEGQTDESELGMSYDVLDKTLLAMESGDFSGCDPESVKKVKRMIDVSRHKRENIAVFKK
;
A
#
# COMPACT_ATOMS: atom_id res chain seq x y z
N MET A 1 23.19 26.25 0.45
CA MET A 1 21.84 25.77 0.79
C MET A 1 21.99 24.35 1.32
N ARG A 2 21.52 24.04 2.53
CA ARG A 2 21.42 22.64 2.96
C ARG A 2 20.37 21.98 2.06
N SER A 3 20.69 20.81 1.49
CA SER A 3 19.68 20.00 0.79
C SER A 3 18.53 19.73 1.76
N LEU A 4 17.29 19.89 1.29
CA LEU A 4 16.11 19.48 2.05
C LEU A 4 16.18 17.97 2.32
N LYS A 5 15.70 17.56 3.50
CA LYS A 5 15.55 16.13 3.83
C LYS A 5 14.56 15.47 2.87
N LEU A 6 14.65 14.14 2.73
CA LEU A 6 13.76 13.42 1.82
C LEU A 6 12.30 13.53 2.26
N THR A 7 12.03 13.47 3.56
CA THR A 7 10.71 13.72 4.16
C THR A 7 10.14 15.07 3.71
N ASP A 8 10.89 16.17 3.90
CA ASP A 8 10.46 17.52 3.48
C ASP A 8 10.14 17.58 1.98
N ARG A 9 10.94 16.91 1.14
CA ARG A 9 10.73 16.88 -0.31
C ARG A 9 9.45 16.16 -0.68
N ILE A 10 9.18 15.00 -0.07
CA ILE A 10 7.96 14.22 -0.33
C ILE A 10 6.73 14.97 0.19
N THR A 11 6.79 15.50 1.42
CA THR A 11 5.70 16.27 2.02
C THR A 11 5.36 17.52 1.18
N ASN A 12 6.36 18.24 0.67
CA ASN A 12 6.12 19.37 -0.24
C ASN A 12 5.53 18.92 -1.57
N TRP A 13 5.99 17.81 -2.13
CA TRP A 13 5.42 17.26 -3.36
C TRP A 13 3.95 16.89 -3.21
N ILE A 14 3.53 16.31 -2.07
CA ILE A 14 2.11 16.03 -1.77
C ILE A 14 1.30 17.34 -1.79
N ARG A 15 1.80 18.41 -1.14
CA ARG A 15 1.13 19.72 -1.13
C ARG A 15 0.97 20.30 -2.53
N GLU A 16 2.01 20.22 -3.35
CA GLU A 16 1.98 20.68 -4.74
C GLU A 16 0.92 19.93 -5.56
N LYS A 17 0.86 18.61 -5.44
CA LYS A 17 -0.09 17.78 -6.20
C LYS A 17 -1.55 18.03 -5.82
N VAL A 18 -1.84 18.19 -4.53
CA VAL A 18 -3.19 18.54 -4.06
C VAL A 18 -3.59 19.92 -4.57
N LYS A 19 -2.67 20.90 -4.54
CA LYS A 19 -2.92 22.24 -5.07
C LYS A 19 -3.14 22.25 -6.59
N GLU A 20 -2.36 21.48 -7.35
CA GLU A 20 -2.53 21.33 -8.81
C GLU A 20 -3.90 20.77 -9.18
N ALA A 21 -4.47 19.91 -8.34
CA ALA A 21 -5.78 19.31 -8.53
C ALA A 21 -6.96 20.16 -8.04
N ASP A 22 -6.70 21.35 -7.45
CA ASP A 22 -7.72 22.18 -6.78
C ASP A 22 -8.49 21.39 -5.70
N ALA A 23 -7.77 20.52 -4.98
CA ALA A 23 -8.29 19.70 -3.90
C ALA A 23 -8.00 20.33 -2.52
N GLU A 24 -8.81 19.96 -1.52
CA GLU A 24 -8.78 20.54 -0.17
C GLU A 24 -7.89 19.75 0.81
N GLY A 25 -7.48 18.53 0.46
CA GLY A 25 -6.78 17.64 1.38
C GLY A 25 -6.53 16.24 0.83
N VAL A 26 -6.28 15.31 1.74
CA VAL A 26 -5.86 13.94 1.42
C VAL A 26 -6.57 12.89 2.27
N VAL A 27 -6.80 11.73 1.67
CA VAL A 27 -7.27 10.52 2.38
C VAL A 27 -6.32 9.36 2.11
N VAL A 28 -6.02 8.58 3.15
CA VAL A 28 -5.11 7.43 3.08
C VAL A 28 -5.65 6.26 3.87
N GLY A 29 -5.46 5.05 3.36
CA GLY A 29 -5.78 3.82 4.09
C GLY A 29 -4.68 3.48 5.09
N MET A 30 -5.04 3.25 6.35
CA MET A 30 -4.12 2.87 7.42
C MET A 30 -4.29 1.39 7.78
N SER A 31 -3.36 0.54 7.33
CA SER A 31 -3.41 -0.91 7.57
C SER A 31 -2.68 -1.34 8.84
N GLY A 32 -1.88 -0.46 9.44
CA GLY A 32 -0.96 -0.82 10.54
C GLY A 32 0.33 -1.50 10.06
N GLY A 33 0.54 -1.55 8.75
CA GLY A 33 1.83 -1.86 8.12
C GLY A 33 2.71 -0.62 7.96
N LEU A 34 3.98 -0.86 7.64
CA LEU A 34 5.02 0.17 7.48
C LEU A 34 4.60 1.26 6.49
N ASP A 35 4.22 0.87 5.29
CA ASP A 35 4.00 1.73 4.13
C ASP A 35 2.87 2.71 4.38
N SER A 36 1.74 2.20 4.87
CA SER A 36 0.61 3.03 5.25
C SER A 36 0.93 3.96 6.42
N SER A 37 1.82 3.57 7.32
CA SER A 37 2.22 4.40 8.46
C SER A 37 3.10 5.56 8.03
N VAL A 38 4.09 5.29 7.16
CA VAL A 38 4.95 6.32 6.56
C VAL A 38 4.11 7.33 5.77
N VAL A 39 3.23 6.86 4.89
CA VAL A 39 2.37 7.75 4.08
C VAL A 39 1.39 8.52 4.96
N ALA A 40 0.81 7.90 5.99
CA ALA A 40 -0.09 8.59 6.92
C ALA A 40 0.59 9.78 7.61
N VAL A 41 1.83 9.61 8.08
CA VAL A 41 2.60 10.69 8.71
C VAL A 41 2.94 11.78 7.70
N LEU A 42 3.43 11.43 6.51
CA LEU A 42 3.72 12.41 5.45
C LEU A 42 2.47 13.20 5.04
N CYS A 43 1.31 12.55 4.94
CA CYS A 43 0.02 13.19 4.68
C CYS A 43 -0.37 14.15 5.81
N LYS A 44 -0.21 13.74 7.07
CA LYS A 44 -0.50 14.57 8.24
C LYS A 44 0.42 15.80 8.32
N GLU A 45 1.70 15.64 8.00
CA GLU A 45 2.63 16.76 7.89
C GLU A 45 2.26 17.70 6.75
N ALA A 46 1.85 17.15 5.60
CA ALA A 46 1.46 17.93 4.43
C ALA A 46 0.19 18.75 4.69
N PHE A 47 -0.82 18.13 5.31
CA PHE A 47 -2.16 18.66 5.53
C PHE A 47 -2.64 18.39 6.98
N PRO A 48 -2.16 19.16 7.98
CA PRO A 48 -2.46 18.88 9.39
C PRO A 48 -3.95 18.85 9.74
N ASP A 49 -4.75 19.69 9.07
CA ASP A 49 -6.18 19.84 9.35
C ASP A 49 -7.08 19.12 8.33
N THR A 50 -6.54 18.76 7.16
CA THR A 50 -7.30 18.16 6.05
C THR A 50 -6.73 16.83 5.57
N SER A 51 -6.06 16.10 6.47
CA SER A 51 -5.66 14.70 6.27
C SER A 51 -6.61 13.75 7.01
N LEU A 52 -7.15 12.74 6.33
CA LEU A 52 -7.99 11.70 6.92
C LEU A 52 -7.39 10.30 6.75
N GLY A 53 -7.19 9.59 7.86
CA GLY A 53 -6.82 8.17 7.85
C GLY A 53 -8.04 7.25 7.92
N LEU A 54 -8.12 6.25 7.05
CA LEU A 54 -9.18 5.23 7.11
C LEU A 54 -8.62 3.88 7.56
N ILE A 55 -9.09 3.39 8.71
CA ILE A 55 -8.77 2.06 9.22
C ILE A 55 -9.89 1.12 8.77
N MET A 56 -9.59 0.20 7.85
CA MET A 56 -10.61 -0.59 7.15
C MET A 56 -10.39 -2.10 7.31
N PRO A 57 -10.62 -2.65 8.53
CA PRO A 57 -10.47 -4.08 8.75
C PRO A 57 -11.48 -4.87 7.91
N CYS A 58 -11.06 -6.04 7.44
CA CYS A 58 -11.90 -6.95 6.68
C CYS A 58 -11.45 -8.39 6.95
N PHE A 59 -11.89 -8.94 8.08
CA PHE A 59 -11.27 -10.13 8.68
C PHE A 59 -9.76 -9.98 8.82
N SER A 60 -9.34 -8.80 9.27
CA SER A 60 -7.93 -8.46 9.52
C SER A 60 -7.52 -8.88 10.93
N LEU A 61 -6.21 -8.96 11.19
CA LEU A 61 -5.72 -9.25 12.53
C LEU A 61 -6.01 -8.06 13.46
N LYS A 62 -6.29 -8.33 14.73
CA LYS A 62 -6.54 -7.27 15.72
C LYS A 62 -5.31 -6.36 15.89
N GLU A 63 -4.12 -6.94 15.83
CA GLU A 63 -2.84 -6.22 15.92
C GLU A 63 -2.67 -5.18 14.81
N ASP A 64 -3.13 -5.46 13.58
CA ASP A 64 -3.09 -4.51 12.46
C ASP A 64 -3.86 -3.22 12.79
N VAL A 65 -5.06 -3.38 13.34
CA VAL A 65 -5.93 -2.27 13.75
C VAL A 65 -5.30 -1.51 14.92
N GLU A 66 -4.71 -2.21 15.89
CA GLU A 66 -4.03 -1.61 17.03
C GLU A 66 -2.80 -0.79 16.60
N HIS A 67 -2.01 -1.29 15.64
CA HIS A 67 -0.88 -0.56 15.07
C HIS A 67 -1.33 0.69 14.29
N ALA A 68 -2.38 0.60 13.49
CA ALA A 68 -2.94 1.78 12.81
C ALA A 68 -3.40 2.86 13.81
N ARG A 69 -4.10 2.45 14.88
CA ARG A 69 -4.51 3.35 15.97
C ARG A 69 -3.30 3.92 16.73
N MET A 70 -2.23 3.15 16.91
CA MET A 70 -0.99 3.59 17.56
C MET A 70 -0.34 4.75 16.79
N VAL A 71 -0.24 4.62 15.46
CA VAL A 71 0.28 5.69 14.59
C VAL A 71 -0.64 6.91 14.65
N ALA A 72 -1.95 6.71 14.45
CA ALA A 72 -2.91 7.80 14.48
C ALA A 72 -2.85 8.61 15.79
N LYS A 73 -2.74 7.91 16.93
CA LYS A 73 -2.62 8.54 18.25
C LYS A 73 -1.28 9.28 18.42
N LYS A 74 -0.16 8.68 17.99
CA LYS A 74 1.17 9.27 18.16
C LYS A 74 1.31 10.59 17.37
N PHE A 75 0.75 10.64 16.17
CA PHE A 75 0.89 11.78 15.26
C PHE A 75 -0.37 12.66 15.18
N GLU A 76 -1.32 12.47 16.11
CA GLU A 76 -2.55 13.26 16.22
C GLU A 76 -3.33 13.35 14.90
N MET A 77 -3.39 12.23 14.18
CA MET A 77 -4.07 12.13 12.88
C MET A 77 -5.56 11.82 13.08
N GLU A 78 -6.42 12.56 12.39
CA GLU A 78 -7.84 12.24 12.35
C GLU A 78 -8.05 10.90 11.63
N THR A 79 -8.86 10.02 12.22
CA THR A 79 -9.15 8.71 11.63
C THR A 79 -10.62 8.33 11.71
N LYS A 80 -11.03 7.47 10.77
CA LYS A 80 -12.29 6.72 10.83
C LYS A 80 -12.03 5.24 10.68
N GLU A 81 -12.67 4.45 11.53
CA GLU A 81 -12.66 3.01 11.45
C GLU A 81 -13.94 2.49 10.81
N ILE A 82 -13.82 1.66 9.77
CA ILE A 82 -14.93 1.15 8.98
C ILE A 82 -14.70 -0.34 8.73
N ASP A 83 -15.39 -1.18 9.50
CA ASP A 83 -15.30 -2.63 9.33
C ASP A 83 -16.05 -3.08 8.06
N LEU A 84 -15.31 -3.63 7.11
CA LEU A 84 -15.81 -4.09 5.81
C LEU A 84 -16.18 -5.58 5.81
N SER A 85 -16.00 -6.27 6.93
CA SER A 85 -16.16 -7.73 7.03
C SER A 85 -17.57 -8.20 6.62
N ASN A 86 -18.62 -7.47 7.01
CA ASN A 86 -20.00 -7.81 6.64
C ASN A 86 -20.30 -7.54 5.16
N ILE A 87 -19.76 -6.46 4.60
CA ILE A 87 -19.90 -6.12 3.18
C ILE A 87 -19.20 -7.18 2.33
N PHE A 88 -17.98 -7.56 2.72
CA PHE A 88 -17.23 -8.63 2.08
C PHE A 88 -17.99 -9.96 2.13
N LYS A 89 -18.48 -10.37 3.30
CA LYS A 89 -19.31 -11.57 3.49
C LYS A 89 -20.49 -11.58 2.53
N SER A 90 -21.26 -10.50 2.51
CA SER A 90 -22.44 -10.38 1.67
C SER A 90 -22.08 -10.45 0.19
N PHE A 91 -21.03 -9.75 -0.23
CA PHE A 91 -20.64 -9.70 -1.64
C PHE A 91 -20.11 -11.05 -2.13
N LEU A 92 -19.27 -11.72 -1.32
CA LEU A 92 -18.79 -13.06 -1.65
C LEU A 92 -19.94 -14.07 -1.79
N ASN A 93 -20.91 -14.03 -0.88
CA ASN A 93 -22.10 -14.88 -0.97
C ASN A 93 -22.93 -14.59 -2.23
N THR A 94 -23.03 -13.32 -2.65
CA THR A 94 -23.68 -12.97 -3.92
C THR A 94 -22.93 -13.51 -5.14
N LEU A 95 -21.60 -13.56 -5.11
CA LEU A 95 -20.79 -13.98 -6.24
C LEU A 95 -20.70 -15.50 -6.40
N GLU A 96 -20.55 -16.22 -5.29
CA GLU A 96 -20.22 -17.66 -5.31
C GLU A 96 -21.15 -18.52 -4.45
N GLU A 97 -22.18 -17.95 -3.82
CA GLU A 97 -23.03 -18.64 -2.83
C GLU A 97 -22.22 -19.26 -1.68
N ARG A 98 -21.03 -18.69 -1.42
CA ARG A 98 -20.12 -19.09 -0.35
C ARG A 98 -20.28 -18.15 0.83
N GLY A 99 -20.58 -18.71 2.00
CA GLY A 99 -20.46 -17.99 3.26
C GLY A 99 -18.99 -17.74 3.61
N TYR A 100 -18.70 -16.62 4.27
CA TYR A 100 -17.41 -16.42 4.92
C TYR A 100 -17.53 -16.71 6.42
N ASP A 101 -17.24 -17.95 6.82
CA ASP A 101 -17.27 -18.37 8.21
C ASP A 101 -15.87 -18.37 8.82
N VAL A 102 -15.66 -17.55 9.84
CA VAL A 102 -14.40 -17.48 10.59
C VAL A 102 -14.36 -18.61 11.64
N GLU A 103 -15.49 -19.24 11.96
CA GLU A 103 -15.65 -20.19 13.06
C GLU A 103 -15.44 -21.66 12.67
N GLY A 104 -14.63 -21.93 11.63
CA GLY A 104 -14.00 -23.26 11.50
C GLY A 104 -14.36 -24.08 10.27
N LYS A 105 -14.94 -23.49 9.22
CA LYS A 105 -14.83 -24.06 7.87
C LYS A 105 -13.67 -23.36 7.17
N LYS A 106 -12.57 -24.10 6.93
CA LYS A 106 -11.46 -23.64 6.09
C LYS A 106 -12.02 -23.19 4.75
N ILE A 107 -12.20 -21.90 4.58
CA ILE A 107 -12.43 -21.33 3.27
C ILE A 107 -11.07 -21.33 2.61
N GLU A 108 -10.99 -22.01 1.47
CA GLU A 108 -9.82 -21.93 0.62
C GLU A 108 -9.73 -20.48 0.13
N MET A 109 -8.75 -19.76 0.65
CA MET A 109 -8.50 -18.40 0.21
C MET A 109 -7.75 -18.44 -1.09
N ASP A 110 -8.44 -18.09 -2.17
CA ASP A 110 -7.83 -17.89 -3.46
C ASP A 110 -7.61 -16.39 -3.74
N ILE A 111 -6.82 -16.12 -4.77
CA ILE A 111 -6.44 -14.77 -5.18
C ILE A 111 -7.67 -13.92 -5.57
N PRO A 112 -8.66 -14.41 -6.34
CA PRO A 112 -9.89 -13.66 -6.60
C PRO A 112 -10.61 -13.17 -5.33
N VAL A 113 -10.84 -14.05 -4.35
CA VAL A 113 -11.53 -13.71 -3.11
C VAL A 113 -10.69 -12.74 -2.26
N ALA A 114 -9.38 -12.99 -2.15
CA ALA A 114 -8.47 -12.09 -1.44
C ALA A 114 -8.46 -10.66 -2.02
N ASN A 115 -8.49 -10.54 -3.35
CA ASN A 115 -8.51 -9.25 -4.05
C ASN A 115 -9.81 -8.44 -3.86
N LEU A 116 -10.90 -9.03 -3.34
CA LEU A 116 -12.10 -8.26 -3.02
C LEU A 116 -11.83 -7.26 -1.88
N LYS A 117 -11.00 -7.63 -0.90
CA LYS A 117 -10.69 -6.78 0.27
C LYS A 117 -10.08 -5.42 -0.13
N PRO A 118 -8.94 -5.35 -0.86
CA PRO A 118 -8.37 -4.07 -1.27
C PRO A 118 -9.27 -3.28 -2.22
N ARG A 119 -10.12 -3.94 -3.02
CA ARG A 119 -11.12 -3.25 -3.88
C ARG A 119 -12.24 -2.60 -3.06
N LEU A 120 -12.73 -3.25 -2.01
CA LEU A 120 -13.70 -2.65 -1.08
C LEU A 120 -13.08 -1.46 -0.32
N ARG A 121 -11.81 -1.57 0.08
CA ARG A 121 -11.05 -0.47 0.69
C ARG A 121 -10.90 0.71 -0.27
N MET A 122 -10.56 0.46 -1.53
CA MET A 122 -10.49 1.48 -2.58
C MET A 122 -11.82 2.23 -2.75
N ILE A 123 -12.96 1.52 -2.78
CA ILE A 123 -14.29 2.14 -2.85
C ILE A 123 -14.52 3.09 -1.67
N CYS A 124 -14.14 2.68 -0.46
CA CYS A 124 -14.28 3.51 0.73
C CYS A 124 -13.38 4.76 0.66
N LEU A 125 -12.12 4.62 0.23
CA LEU A 125 -11.20 5.73 0.07
C LEU A 125 -11.75 6.78 -0.90
N TYR A 126 -12.16 6.36 -2.09
CA TYR A 126 -12.71 7.28 -3.09
C TYR A 126 -14.06 7.88 -2.68
N TYR A 127 -14.88 7.18 -1.89
CA TYR A 127 -16.09 7.78 -1.32
C TYR A 127 -15.76 9.00 -0.46
N PHE A 128 -14.80 8.88 0.46
CA PHE A 128 -14.39 10.00 1.31
C PHE A 128 -13.61 11.07 0.55
N ALA A 129 -12.78 10.66 -0.41
CA ALA A 129 -12.08 11.59 -1.31
C ALA A 129 -13.07 12.52 -2.01
N ASN A 130 -14.09 11.95 -2.66
CA ASN A 130 -15.14 12.71 -3.34
C ASN A 130 -15.97 13.56 -2.38
N LYS A 131 -16.28 13.03 -1.20
CA LYS A 131 -17.11 13.74 -0.21
C LYS A 131 -16.45 15.01 0.33
N PHE A 132 -15.13 15.02 0.44
CA PHE A 132 -14.37 16.11 1.03
C PHE A 132 -13.53 16.91 0.02
N ASN A 133 -13.63 16.59 -1.27
CA ASN A 133 -12.74 17.12 -2.32
C ASN A 133 -11.25 16.86 -2.00
N TYR A 134 -10.94 15.63 -1.57
CA TYR A 134 -9.57 15.19 -1.25
C TYR A 134 -9.02 14.29 -2.35
N LEU A 135 -7.70 14.09 -2.36
CA LEU A 135 -7.02 13.07 -3.18
C LEU A 135 -6.76 11.80 -2.37
N VAL A 136 -6.86 10.64 -3.03
CA VAL A 136 -6.47 9.34 -2.46
C VAL A 136 -4.95 9.17 -2.57
N VAL A 137 -4.28 9.04 -1.43
CA VAL A 137 -2.82 8.83 -1.38
C VAL A 137 -2.54 7.34 -1.15
N GLY A 138 -1.83 6.75 -2.11
CA GLY A 138 -1.43 5.35 -2.08
C GLY A 138 -0.12 5.08 -1.35
N THR A 139 0.05 3.82 -0.99
CA THR A 139 1.17 3.36 -0.16
C THR A 139 2.15 2.49 -0.92
N GLY A 140 1.90 2.18 -2.20
CA GLY A 140 2.77 1.31 -2.98
C GLY A 140 4.16 1.91 -3.15
N ASN A 141 5.18 1.15 -2.75
CA ASN A 141 6.59 1.48 -2.95
C ASN A 141 7.11 0.96 -4.29
N LYS A 142 8.30 1.42 -4.70
CA LYS A 142 8.94 1.03 -5.97
C LYS A 142 9.11 -0.47 -6.10
N SER A 143 9.47 -1.15 -5.02
CA SER A 143 9.72 -2.60 -5.00
C SER A 143 8.46 -3.38 -5.40
N GLU A 144 7.35 -3.10 -4.74
CA GLU A 144 6.05 -3.74 -4.98
C GLU A 144 5.48 -3.37 -6.35
N LEU A 145 5.51 -2.09 -6.70
CA LEU A 145 5.00 -1.59 -7.97
C LEU A 145 5.74 -2.25 -9.14
N SER A 146 7.07 -2.31 -9.08
CA SER A 146 7.94 -2.84 -10.13
C SER A 146 7.55 -4.26 -10.53
N VAL A 147 7.33 -5.14 -9.55
CA VAL A 147 6.95 -6.54 -9.80
C VAL A 147 5.44 -6.75 -9.86
N GLY A 148 4.65 -5.69 -9.68
CA GLY A 148 3.19 -5.73 -9.75
C GLY A 148 2.53 -6.44 -8.56
N TYR A 149 3.17 -6.39 -7.40
CA TYR A 149 2.71 -6.97 -6.15
C TYR A 149 1.71 -6.02 -5.45
N PHE A 150 0.57 -5.84 -6.10
CA PHE A 150 -0.58 -5.08 -5.61
C PHE A 150 -1.83 -5.53 -6.36
N THR A 151 -3.02 -5.25 -5.82
CA THR A 151 -4.28 -5.51 -6.52
C THR A 151 -4.58 -4.37 -7.50
N LYS A 152 -4.66 -4.69 -8.80
CA LYS A 152 -5.11 -3.72 -9.81
C LYS A 152 -6.54 -3.28 -9.51
N TYR A 153 -6.75 -1.96 -9.45
CA TYR A 153 -7.99 -1.31 -9.00
C TYR A 153 -8.40 -1.66 -7.56
N GLY A 154 -7.45 -2.08 -6.74
CA GLY A 154 -7.57 -2.14 -5.28
C GLY A 154 -6.67 -1.07 -4.66
N ASP A 155 -5.68 -1.51 -3.90
CA ASP A 155 -4.62 -0.69 -3.30
C ASP A 155 -3.77 0.07 -4.35
N GLY A 156 -3.70 -0.42 -5.58
CA GLY A 156 -3.05 0.30 -6.69
C GLY A 156 -3.92 1.37 -7.38
N ALA A 157 -5.19 1.54 -7.01
CA ALA A 157 -6.03 2.63 -7.55
C ALA A 157 -6.02 3.82 -6.59
N VAL A 158 -5.19 4.80 -6.93
CA VAL A 158 -4.88 5.97 -6.10
C VAL A 158 -4.56 7.16 -7.01
N ASP A 159 -4.59 8.36 -6.46
CA ASP A 159 -4.27 9.58 -7.20
C ASP A 159 -2.78 9.94 -7.07
N LEU A 160 -2.17 9.65 -5.91
CA LEU A 160 -0.76 9.97 -5.61
C LEU A 160 -0.01 8.74 -5.05
N LEU A 161 1.26 8.59 -5.41
CA LEU A 161 2.18 7.55 -4.91
C LEU A 161 3.48 8.19 -4.38
N PRO A 162 3.48 8.77 -3.17
CA PRO A 162 4.67 9.43 -2.61
C PRO A 162 5.87 8.49 -2.42
N LEU A 163 5.62 7.19 -2.25
CA LEU A 163 6.66 6.16 -2.11
C LEU A 163 7.01 5.44 -3.42
N GLY A 164 6.38 5.82 -4.53
CA GLY A 164 6.42 5.03 -5.77
C GLY A 164 7.81 4.90 -6.43
N ASP A 165 8.77 5.72 -6.01
CA ASP A 165 10.18 5.66 -6.44
C ASP A 165 11.16 5.34 -5.29
N LEU A 166 10.65 4.91 -4.13
CA LEU A 166 11.48 4.40 -3.03
C LEU A 166 11.43 2.87 -2.97
N LEU A 167 12.59 2.25 -2.86
CA LEU A 167 12.72 0.83 -2.55
C LEU A 167 12.27 0.55 -1.11
N LYS A 168 11.89 -0.70 -0.81
CA LYS A 168 11.44 -1.10 0.54
C LYS A 168 12.50 -0.85 1.60
N THR A 169 13.77 -1.04 1.26
CA THR A 169 14.91 -0.77 2.15
C THR A 169 15.03 0.73 2.46
N GLU A 170 14.91 1.60 1.45
CA GLU A 170 14.92 3.07 1.63
C GLU A 170 13.70 3.55 2.43
N GLU A 171 12.54 2.93 2.21
CA GLU A 171 11.32 3.21 2.97
C GLU A 171 11.49 2.91 4.47
N ARG A 172 12.17 1.81 4.83
CA ARG A 172 12.48 1.47 6.23
C ARG A 172 13.37 2.52 6.89
N GLU A 173 14.34 3.06 6.17
CA GLU A 173 15.18 4.17 6.67
C GLU A 173 14.34 5.44 6.88
N LEU A 174 13.46 5.76 5.93
CA LEU A 174 12.53 6.89 6.04
C LEU A 174 11.58 6.74 7.25
N ALA A 175 11.10 5.53 7.52
CA ALA A 175 10.25 5.24 8.66
C ALA A 175 10.96 5.46 10.00
N GLN A 176 12.26 5.17 10.08
CA GLN A 176 13.07 5.48 11.26
C GLN A 176 13.23 7.00 11.44
N GLU A 177 13.47 7.74 10.35
CA GLU A 177 13.57 9.21 10.40
C GLU A 177 12.24 9.87 10.84
N LEU A 178 11.11 9.31 10.43
CA LEU A 178 9.76 9.78 10.81
C LEU A 178 9.32 9.31 12.21
N ASP A 179 10.20 8.66 12.98
CA ASP A 179 9.89 8.10 14.29
C ASP A 179 8.68 7.14 14.26
N ILE A 180 8.48 6.35 13.20
CA ILE A 180 7.43 5.32 13.19
C ILE A 180 7.68 4.32 14.33
N PRO A 181 6.64 3.88 15.07
CA PRO A 181 6.82 2.93 16.17
C PRO A 181 7.60 1.69 15.75
N LYS A 182 8.59 1.30 16.57
CA LYS A 182 9.47 0.16 16.28
C LYS A 182 8.71 -1.16 16.06
N ALA A 183 7.60 -1.38 16.76
CA ALA A 183 6.74 -2.54 16.56
C ALA A 183 6.17 -2.66 15.14
N ILE A 184 6.07 -1.54 14.40
CA ILE A 184 5.62 -1.52 13.00
C ILE A 184 6.82 -1.68 12.05
N ILE A 185 7.96 -1.06 12.36
CA ILE A 185 9.20 -1.18 11.55
C ILE A 185 9.72 -2.63 11.54
N ASP A 186 9.71 -3.29 12.70
CA ASP A 186 10.22 -4.64 12.88
C ASP A 186 9.21 -5.72 12.43
N LYS A 187 7.98 -5.33 12.09
CA LYS A 187 6.92 -6.24 11.67
C LYS A 187 7.26 -6.87 10.33
N VAL A 188 7.01 -8.17 10.19
CA VAL A 188 7.15 -8.88 8.92
C VAL A 188 6.13 -8.32 7.91
N PRO A 189 6.57 -7.88 6.71
CA PRO A 189 5.68 -7.38 5.67
C PRO A 189 4.61 -8.40 5.26
N SER A 190 3.37 -7.92 5.18
CA SER A 190 2.19 -8.70 4.83
C SER A 190 1.14 -7.78 4.23
N ALA A 191 0.53 -8.21 3.14
CA ALA A 191 -0.66 -7.60 2.54
C ALA A 191 -1.92 -7.71 3.44
N GLY A 192 -1.89 -8.54 4.49
CA GLY A 192 -2.98 -8.68 5.46
C GLY A 192 -4.28 -9.20 4.84
N LEU A 193 -4.18 -10.01 3.78
CA LEU A 193 -5.32 -10.52 3.04
C LEU A 193 -5.86 -11.84 3.59
N TRP A 194 -5.00 -12.68 4.19
CA TRP A 194 -5.36 -13.89 4.92
C TRP A 194 -4.33 -14.24 6.00
N GLU A 195 -4.70 -15.14 6.90
CA GLU A 195 -3.86 -15.54 8.03
C GLU A 195 -2.58 -16.26 7.56
N GLY A 196 -1.44 -15.89 8.14
CA GLY A 196 -0.13 -16.49 7.84
C GLY A 196 0.51 -16.04 6.51
N GLN A 197 -0.10 -15.11 5.77
CA GLN A 197 0.46 -14.54 4.56
C GLN A 197 1.66 -13.63 4.88
N THR A 198 2.75 -13.76 4.12
CA THR A 198 3.87 -12.81 4.13
C THR A 198 4.29 -12.51 2.69
N ASP A 199 4.77 -11.30 2.47
CA ASP A 199 5.10 -10.85 1.11
C ASP A 199 6.29 -11.64 0.55
N GLU A 200 7.33 -11.86 1.35
CA GLU A 200 8.52 -12.60 0.94
C GLU A 200 8.23 -14.07 0.62
N SER A 201 7.21 -14.67 1.25
CA SER A 201 6.75 -16.02 0.92
C SER A 201 6.09 -16.06 -0.46
N GLU A 202 5.21 -15.10 -0.76
CA GLU A 202 4.53 -15.02 -2.06
C GLU A 202 5.47 -14.60 -3.20
N LEU A 203 6.33 -13.62 -2.93
CA LEU A 203 7.39 -13.19 -3.85
C LEU A 203 8.44 -14.30 -4.03
N GLY A 204 8.61 -15.16 -3.02
CA GLY A 204 9.64 -16.19 -2.93
C GLY A 204 11.06 -15.63 -3.02
N MET A 205 11.27 -14.45 -2.42
CA MET A 205 12.56 -13.79 -2.20
C MET A 205 12.37 -12.70 -1.14
N SER A 206 13.45 -12.30 -0.47
CA SER A 206 13.41 -11.16 0.44
C SER A 206 13.39 -9.82 -0.28
N TYR A 207 12.95 -8.78 0.40
CA TYR A 207 13.03 -7.41 -0.14
C TYR A 207 14.47 -6.98 -0.39
N ASP A 208 15.46 -7.40 0.42
CA ASP A 208 16.87 -7.10 0.16
C ASP A 208 17.35 -7.65 -1.19
N VAL A 209 16.91 -8.87 -1.54
CA VAL A 209 17.24 -9.50 -2.84
C VAL A 209 16.49 -8.81 -3.97
N LEU A 210 15.21 -8.49 -3.77
CA LEU A 210 14.39 -7.79 -4.76
C LEU A 210 14.97 -6.40 -5.06
N ASP A 211 15.21 -5.59 -4.04
CA ASP A 211 15.70 -4.21 -4.16
C ASP A 211 17.08 -4.17 -4.83
N LYS A 212 17.99 -5.05 -4.40
CA LYS A 212 19.30 -5.20 -5.05
C LYS A 212 19.17 -5.57 -6.54
N THR A 213 18.23 -6.46 -6.87
CA THR A 213 17.97 -6.87 -8.24
C THR A 213 17.40 -5.73 -9.08
N LEU A 214 16.48 -4.94 -8.53
CA LEU A 214 15.92 -3.77 -9.22
C LEU A 214 17.00 -2.71 -9.49
N LEU A 215 17.87 -2.42 -8.52
CA LEU A 215 19.00 -1.50 -8.72
C LEU A 215 19.98 -2.00 -9.80
N ALA A 216 20.29 -3.31 -9.81
CA ALA A 216 21.12 -3.92 -10.85
C ALA A 216 20.48 -3.81 -12.24
N MET A 217 19.16 -3.94 -12.34
CA MET A 217 18.43 -3.75 -13.60
C MET A 217 18.48 -2.31 -14.10
N GLU A 218 18.45 -1.32 -13.21
CA GLU A 218 18.55 0.10 -13.55
C GLU A 218 19.96 0.51 -13.97
N SER A 219 20.99 0.02 -13.27
CA SER A 219 22.39 0.33 -13.57
C SER A 219 22.96 -0.47 -14.73
N GLY A 220 22.36 -1.63 -15.04
CA GLY A 220 22.89 -2.62 -15.98
C GLY A 220 24.03 -3.48 -15.39
N ASP A 221 24.36 -3.32 -14.10
CA ASP A 221 25.39 -4.10 -13.41
C ASP A 221 24.77 -5.20 -12.54
N PHE A 222 24.87 -6.44 -13.04
CA PHE A 222 24.36 -7.64 -12.37
C PHE A 222 25.44 -8.41 -11.59
N SER A 223 26.65 -7.87 -11.45
CA SER A 223 27.80 -8.60 -10.87
C SER A 223 27.55 -9.15 -9.46
N GLY A 224 26.63 -8.55 -8.70
CA GLY A 224 26.24 -8.96 -7.35
C GLY A 224 24.93 -9.74 -7.24
N CYS A 225 24.26 -10.04 -8.36
CA CYS A 225 22.93 -10.64 -8.34
C CYS A 225 22.95 -12.13 -8.71
N ASP A 226 22.09 -12.90 -8.06
CA ASP A 226 21.84 -14.28 -8.46
C ASP A 226 21.06 -14.32 -9.79
N PRO A 227 21.55 -15.04 -10.83
CA PRO A 227 20.90 -15.08 -12.15
C PRO A 227 19.44 -15.57 -12.13
N GLU A 228 19.10 -16.52 -11.25
CA GLU A 228 17.71 -17.02 -11.15
C GLU A 228 16.80 -15.96 -10.53
N SER A 229 17.28 -15.24 -9.52
CA SER A 229 16.57 -14.08 -8.95
C SER A 229 16.31 -13.00 -10.02
N VAL A 230 17.33 -12.64 -10.82
CA VAL A 230 17.18 -11.67 -11.93
C VAL A 230 16.12 -12.13 -12.92
N LYS A 231 16.18 -13.39 -13.35
CA LYS A 231 15.22 -13.98 -14.30
C LYS A 231 13.80 -13.97 -13.73
N LYS A 232 13.64 -14.29 -12.45
CA LYS A 232 12.35 -14.29 -11.75
C LYS A 232 11.78 -12.87 -11.65
N VAL A 233 12.55 -11.89 -11.18
CA VAL A 233 12.13 -10.48 -11.09
C VAL A 233 11.74 -9.94 -12.47
N LYS A 234 12.58 -10.18 -13.50
CA LYS A 234 12.26 -9.78 -14.88
C LYS A 234 10.94 -10.36 -15.36
N ARG A 235 10.71 -11.67 -15.12
CA ARG A 235 9.44 -12.31 -15.46
C ARG A 235 8.26 -11.66 -14.73
N MET A 236 8.39 -11.39 -13.43
CA MET A 236 7.34 -10.74 -12.64
C MET A 236 7.01 -9.34 -13.19
N ILE A 237 8.02 -8.55 -13.52
CA ILE A 237 7.86 -7.24 -14.18
C ILE A 237 7.09 -7.42 -15.50
N ASP A 238 7.53 -8.33 -16.37
CA ASP A 238 6.94 -8.49 -17.71
C ASP A 238 5.47 -8.94 -17.66
N VAL A 239 5.13 -9.94 -16.85
CA VAL A 239 3.76 -10.46 -16.78
C VAL A 239 2.81 -9.49 -16.07
N SER A 240 3.32 -8.65 -15.17
CA SER A 240 2.52 -7.68 -14.43
C SER A 240 2.48 -6.29 -15.08
N ARG A 241 3.13 -6.11 -16.23
CA ARG A 241 3.24 -4.82 -16.93
C ARG A 241 1.89 -4.12 -17.12
N HIS A 242 0.85 -4.88 -17.43
CA HIS A 242 -0.52 -4.40 -17.59
C HIS A 242 -1.09 -3.70 -16.34
N LYS A 243 -0.50 -3.87 -15.15
CA LYS A 243 -0.91 -3.18 -13.93
C LYS A 243 -0.32 -1.77 -13.80
N ARG A 244 0.80 -1.48 -14.47
CA ARG A 244 1.52 -0.20 -14.42
C ARG A 244 1.30 0.68 -15.65
N GLU A 245 0.85 0.09 -16.75
CA GLU A 245 0.55 0.83 -17.97
C GLU A 245 -0.86 1.44 -17.93
N ASN A 246 -1.01 2.56 -18.62
CA ASN A 246 -2.32 3.12 -18.94
C ASN A 246 -3.18 2.09 -19.67
N ILE A 247 -4.50 2.28 -19.60
CA ILE A 247 -5.45 1.43 -20.34
C ILE A 247 -5.09 1.45 -21.82
N ALA A 248 -4.90 0.26 -22.39
CA ALA A 248 -4.64 0.13 -23.82
C ALA A 248 -5.85 0.64 -24.60
N VAL A 249 -5.67 1.75 -25.32
CA VAL A 249 -6.69 2.33 -26.19
C VAL A 249 -6.40 1.92 -27.62
N PHE A 250 -7.33 1.19 -28.24
CA PHE A 250 -7.28 0.94 -29.68
C PHE A 250 -7.35 2.26 -30.44
N LYS A 251 -6.32 2.58 -31.23
CA LYS A 251 -6.27 3.76 -32.09
C LYS A 251 -6.64 3.35 -33.51
N LYS A 252 -7.66 3.97 -34.06
CA LYS A 252 -8.06 3.83 -35.47
C LYS A 252 -7.17 4.68 -36.36
#